data_AF-A0A7X3DA66-F1
#
_entry.id   AF-A0A7X3DA66-F1
#
_cell.length_a   1.000
_cell.length_b   1.000
_cell.length_c   1.000
_cell.angle_alpha   90.00
_cell.angle_beta   90.00
_cell.angle_gamma   90.00
#
_symmetry.space_group_name_H-M   'P 1'
#
loop_
_entity.id
_entity.type
_entity.pdbx_description
1 polymer ?
#
loop_
_entity_poly.entity_id
_entity_poly.type
_entity_poly.pdbx_seq_one_letter_code
_entity_poly.pdbx_strand_id
1 'polypeptide(L)'
;MRELGVKRKKSRLLAAFLAFMLPGAGHLYAGRYARGLLIMAGLLLDAAAIIRLADANGARHLLFIVYLALALPAFYFVSVFDTLQSLENPSDKPSKLTVMSGVLLMAAGLLLGLLIRPPSVLEPWMNELADYSVGPLLMVAAISIFMMNVKEAKAMFKLGRLTSVAVIITVGGLLLSDQLQTRNDIAIIQQWWPAVFILLGAELIGFGLAGRKKEQRLRLDFSGGFLAAIVVISALLVTQYAELPFKWLDQYVELKGGADYGEEKGFRYAKEQIVVPLDSAVARLKIVNPNGDVTLRSGDTDNVLIDSEVWVDMDNKDEADTVAEKSIVDFTIDTSADTEENAATIAASTALTIEGKGEQYGASGARKPHMNIVVTIPRGSAGLEASINVVSGTIDASGLASAKSLKVSNVSGDIALADIQGNIEVTGIDGSITLRKAEGEASLKTKNGSIAVEDVTGGLTAETINGSVEINKVSGMIETETKNGKIRIVEAASSVKADTLNGGIEVSSPIVGGDWDIDSSVGEIVVQIPEEGDFSVYGSVTFGNIKTDFPFDVSKKTVRGTFGSGKYRIQINATNSIAINRYGQ
;
A
#
# COMPACT_ATOMS: atom_id res chain seq x y z
N MET A 1 -54.89 -42.23 8.42
CA MET A 1 -53.94 -41.45 7.58
C MET A 1 -52.76 -40.96 8.40
N ARG A 2 -51.86 -41.86 8.81
CA ARG A 2 -50.54 -41.55 9.38
C ARG A 2 -49.62 -42.69 8.97
N GLU A 3 -48.36 -42.37 8.71
CA GLU A 3 -47.27 -43.27 8.27
C GLU A 3 -47.02 -43.42 6.76
N LEU A 4 -46.60 -42.32 6.13
CA LEU A 4 -45.63 -42.36 5.02
C LEU A 4 -44.61 -41.22 5.22
N GLY A 5 -43.85 -41.32 6.31
CA GLY A 5 -42.77 -40.37 6.62
C GLY A 5 -41.50 -40.72 5.87
N VAL A 6 -41.47 -40.53 4.54
CA VAL A 6 -40.22 -40.53 3.78
C VAL A 6 -39.38 -39.36 4.31
N LYS A 7 -38.45 -39.63 5.24
CA LYS A 7 -37.46 -38.64 5.67
C LYS A 7 -36.60 -38.27 4.46
N ARG A 8 -36.96 -37.19 3.77
CA ARG A 8 -36.12 -36.62 2.69
C ARG A 8 -34.71 -36.43 3.23
N LYS A 9 -33.74 -37.06 2.58
CA LYS A 9 -32.31 -36.91 2.90
C LYS A 9 -31.94 -35.45 2.65
N LYS A 10 -31.49 -34.75 3.68
CA LYS A 10 -31.07 -33.34 3.60
C LYS A 10 -29.92 -33.20 2.59
N SER A 11 -29.92 -32.14 1.80
CA SER A 11 -28.91 -31.91 0.76
C SER A 11 -27.59 -31.46 1.39
N ARG A 12 -26.51 -32.19 1.10
CA ARG A 12 -25.15 -31.87 1.59
C ARG A 12 -24.63 -30.57 0.99
N LEU A 13 -24.87 -30.37 -0.30
CA LEU A 13 -24.43 -29.18 -1.02
C LEU A 13 -25.12 -27.93 -0.46
N LEU A 14 -26.43 -28.01 -0.21
CA LEU A 14 -27.17 -26.90 0.39
C LEU A 14 -26.70 -26.61 1.83
N ALA A 15 -26.41 -27.65 2.62
CA ALA A 15 -25.92 -27.48 3.98
C ALA A 15 -24.53 -26.82 4.02
N ALA A 16 -23.63 -27.23 3.13
CA ALA A 16 -22.30 -26.63 2.98
C ALA A 16 -22.40 -25.17 2.51
N PHE A 17 -23.25 -24.91 1.53
CA PHE A 17 -23.52 -23.55 1.04
C PHE A 17 -24.03 -22.64 2.15
N LEU A 18 -25.01 -23.10 2.94
CA LEU A 18 -25.52 -22.34 4.09
C LEU A 18 -24.45 -22.13 5.16
N ALA A 19 -23.67 -23.17 5.49
CA ALA A 19 -22.57 -23.08 6.46
C ALA A 19 -21.45 -22.11 6.04
N PHE A 20 -21.25 -21.96 4.72
CA PHE A 20 -20.31 -21.03 4.12
C PHE A 20 -20.84 -19.60 4.05
N MET A 21 -22.13 -19.40 3.77
CA MET A 21 -22.74 -18.06 3.76
C MET A 21 -22.79 -17.43 5.16
N LEU A 22 -23.19 -18.21 6.15
CA LEU A 22 -23.23 -17.77 7.55
C LEU A 22 -22.79 -18.91 8.47
N PRO A 23 -21.65 -18.77 9.19
CA PRO A 23 -21.19 -19.78 10.12
C PRO A 23 -22.29 -20.21 11.09
N GLY A 24 -22.60 -21.52 11.16
CA GLY A 24 -23.66 -22.08 11.99
C GLY A 24 -25.02 -22.28 11.30
N ALA A 25 -25.30 -21.64 10.16
CA ALA A 25 -26.57 -21.83 9.43
C ALA A 25 -26.72 -23.25 8.86
N GLY A 26 -25.62 -23.88 8.46
CA GLY A 26 -25.61 -25.28 8.05
C GLY A 26 -26.04 -26.24 9.15
N HIS A 27 -25.68 -25.99 10.42
CA HIS A 27 -26.12 -26.76 11.57
C HIS A 27 -27.62 -26.60 11.83
N LEU A 28 -28.17 -25.40 11.64
CA LEU A 28 -29.62 -25.18 11.72
C LEU A 28 -30.33 -26.03 10.66
N TYR A 29 -29.85 -26.00 9.42
CA TYR A 29 -30.37 -26.85 8.35
C TYR A 29 -30.24 -28.33 8.67
N ALA A 30 -29.12 -28.77 9.27
CA ALA A 30 -28.91 -30.15 9.73
C ALA A 30 -29.81 -30.54 10.92
N GLY A 31 -30.43 -29.58 11.62
CA GLY A 31 -31.31 -29.80 12.78
C GLY A 31 -30.59 -29.75 14.13
N ARG A 32 -29.36 -29.23 14.16
CA ARG A 32 -28.52 -29.02 15.34
C ARG A 32 -28.59 -27.56 15.79
N TYR A 33 -29.77 -27.12 16.20
CA TYR A 33 -30.06 -25.72 16.51
C TYR A 33 -29.13 -25.12 17.56
N ALA A 34 -28.92 -25.81 18.69
CA ALA A 34 -28.06 -25.34 19.77
C ALA A 34 -26.62 -25.06 19.29
N ARG A 35 -26.06 -25.97 18.47
CA ARG A 35 -24.69 -25.85 17.98
C ARG A 35 -24.56 -24.75 16.93
N GLY A 36 -25.53 -24.65 16.01
CA GLY A 36 -25.58 -23.58 15.03
C GLY A 36 -25.70 -22.19 15.66
N LEU A 37 -26.60 -22.04 16.64
CA LEU A 37 -26.78 -20.79 17.37
C LEU A 37 -25.52 -20.38 18.14
N LEU A 38 -24.82 -21.33 18.77
CA LEU A 38 -23.58 -21.04 19.50
C LEU A 38 -22.44 -20.61 18.58
N ILE A 39 -22.32 -21.22 17.40
CA ILE A 39 -21.31 -20.81 16.40
C ILE A 39 -21.62 -19.39 15.90
N MET A 40 -22.88 -19.08 15.59
CA MET A 40 -23.29 -17.73 15.20
C MET A 40 -23.03 -16.71 16.31
N ALA A 41 -23.37 -17.05 17.56
CA ALA A 41 -23.14 -16.16 18.70
C ALA A 41 -21.64 -15.91 18.91
N GLY A 42 -20.79 -16.93 18.75
CA GLY A 42 -19.33 -16.80 18.81
C GLY A 42 -18.79 -15.88 17.71
N LEU A 43 -19.23 -16.06 16.46
CA LEU A 43 -18.85 -15.19 15.34
C LEU A 43 -19.25 -13.74 15.58
N LEU A 44 -20.47 -13.51 16.07
CA LEU A 44 -20.97 -12.16 16.34
C LEU A 44 -20.22 -11.50 17.51
N LEU A 45 -19.85 -12.27 18.54
CA LEU A 45 -19.00 -11.77 19.62
C LEU A 45 -17.61 -11.40 19.14
N ASP A 46 -17.02 -12.24 18.29
CA ASP A 46 -15.70 -12.01 17.69
C ASP A 46 -15.70 -10.73 16.85
N ALA A 47 -16.70 -10.59 15.95
CA ALA A 47 -16.88 -9.38 15.15
C ALA A 47 -17.14 -8.13 16.01
N ALA A 48 -17.98 -8.23 17.04
CA ALA A 48 -18.26 -7.12 17.95
C ALA A 48 -17.01 -6.72 18.76
N ALA A 49 -16.20 -7.69 19.19
CA ALA A 49 -14.93 -7.43 19.86
C ALA A 49 -13.95 -6.72 18.94
N ILE A 50 -13.81 -7.17 17.68
CA ILE A 50 -12.97 -6.50 16.67
C ILE A 50 -13.40 -5.05 16.49
N ILE A 51 -14.69 -4.80 16.26
CA ILE A 51 -15.21 -3.45 16.03
C ILE A 51 -15.00 -2.56 17.26
N ARG A 52 -15.20 -3.08 18.48
CA ARG A 52 -14.99 -2.31 19.72
C ARG A 52 -13.53 -1.97 19.94
N LEU A 53 -12.64 -2.93 19.71
CA LEU A 53 -11.21 -2.79 19.95
C LEU A 53 -10.52 -1.99 18.85
N ALA A 54 -11.13 -1.90 17.67
CA ALA A 54 -10.73 -1.03 16.59
C ALA A 54 -11.01 0.44 16.98
N ASP A 55 -10.07 1.05 17.67
CA ASP A 55 -10.03 2.49 17.91
C ASP A 55 -9.49 3.22 16.67
N ALA A 56 -9.80 4.51 16.52
CA ALA A 56 -9.31 5.37 15.43
C ALA A 56 -7.77 5.38 15.34
N ASN A 57 -7.08 5.08 16.45
CA ASN A 57 -5.62 5.03 16.54
C ASN A 57 -5.00 3.66 16.22
N GLY A 58 -5.80 2.61 15.96
CA GLY A 58 -5.39 1.29 15.42
C GLY A 58 -4.36 0.43 16.20
N ALA A 59 -3.62 0.99 17.16
CA ALA A 59 -2.39 0.40 17.67
C ALA A 59 -2.55 -0.27 19.05
N ARG A 60 -3.38 0.27 19.95
CA ARG A 60 -3.42 -0.16 21.36
C ARG A 60 -3.71 -1.65 21.53
N HIS A 61 -4.73 -2.15 20.83
CA HIS A 61 -5.18 -3.54 20.95
C HIS A 61 -4.87 -4.38 19.70
N LEU A 62 -3.91 -3.95 18.87
CA LEU A 62 -3.62 -4.56 17.57
C LEU A 62 -3.37 -6.07 17.67
N LEU A 63 -2.56 -6.50 18.65
CA LEU A 63 -2.27 -7.92 18.88
C LEU A 63 -3.54 -8.74 19.10
N PHE A 64 -4.46 -8.24 19.93
CA PHE A 64 -5.69 -8.95 20.21
C PHE A 64 -6.61 -8.98 18.98
N ILE A 65 -6.70 -7.88 18.23
CA ILE A 65 -7.47 -7.80 16.98
C ILE A 65 -6.94 -8.80 15.95
N VAL A 66 -5.62 -8.96 15.80
CA VAL A 66 -5.03 -9.95 14.87
C VAL A 66 -5.47 -11.37 15.23
N TYR A 67 -5.44 -11.75 16.51
CA TYR A 67 -5.89 -13.08 16.93
C TYR A 67 -7.40 -13.28 16.76
N LEU A 68 -8.22 -12.25 16.99
CA LEU A 68 -9.66 -12.28 16.69
C LEU A 68 -9.90 -12.43 15.18
N ALA A 69 -9.17 -11.67 14.35
CA ALA A 69 -9.26 -11.78 12.90
C ALA A 69 -8.86 -13.17 12.37
N LEU A 70 -7.88 -13.84 13.00
CA LEU A 70 -7.53 -15.23 12.69
C LEU A 70 -8.61 -16.22 13.13
N ALA A 71 -9.43 -15.89 14.12
CA ALA A 71 -10.56 -16.73 14.54
C ALA A 71 -11.69 -16.75 13.50
N LEU A 72 -11.88 -15.66 12.73
CA LEU A 72 -12.91 -15.59 11.69
C LEU A 72 -12.81 -16.75 10.67
N PRO A 73 -11.70 -16.97 9.93
CA PRO A 73 -11.57 -18.14 9.05
C PRO A 73 -11.78 -19.48 9.76
N ALA A 74 -11.38 -19.60 11.04
CA ALA A 74 -11.56 -20.80 11.82
C ALA A 74 -13.05 -21.09 12.08
N PHE A 75 -13.87 -20.08 12.39
CA PHE A 75 -15.32 -20.23 12.50
C PHE A 75 -15.95 -20.75 11.21
N TYR A 76 -15.54 -20.22 10.05
CA TYR A 76 -16.03 -20.69 8.75
C TYR A 76 -15.64 -22.14 8.48
N PHE A 77 -14.37 -22.50 8.72
CA PHE A 77 -13.89 -23.85 8.48
C PHE A 77 -14.59 -24.87 9.39
N VAL A 78 -14.69 -24.58 10.70
CA VAL A 78 -15.39 -25.43 11.66
C VAL A 78 -16.87 -25.53 11.30
N SER A 79 -17.51 -24.41 10.91
CA SER A 79 -18.91 -24.39 10.50
C SER A 79 -19.17 -25.35 9.33
N VAL A 80 -18.41 -25.21 8.24
CA VAL A 80 -18.59 -26.01 7.02
C VAL A 80 -18.27 -27.48 7.28
N PHE A 81 -17.13 -27.75 7.90
CA PHE A 81 -16.63 -29.11 8.10
C PHE A 81 -17.51 -29.90 9.09
N ASP A 82 -17.85 -29.33 10.25
CA ASP A 82 -18.69 -29.98 11.25
C ASP A 82 -20.13 -30.19 10.72
N THR A 83 -20.64 -29.26 9.90
CA THR A 83 -21.92 -29.45 9.21
C THR A 83 -21.86 -30.66 8.27
N LEU A 84 -20.84 -30.76 7.43
CA LEU A 84 -20.69 -31.87 6.48
C LEU A 84 -20.55 -33.22 7.20
N GLN A 85 -19.72 -33.28 8.26
CA GLN A 85 -19.57 -34.49 9.07
C GLN A 85 -20.88 -34.90 9.76
N SER A 86 -21.66 -33.93 10.25
CA SER A 86 -22.95 -34.21 10.89
C SER A 86 -23.98 -34.86 9.95
N LEU A 87 -23.85 -34.63 8.65
CA LEU A 87 -24.70 -35.21 7.61
C LEU A 87 -24.17 -36.54 7.07
N GLU A 88 -22.93 -36.89 7.41
CA GLU A 88 -22.30 -38.14 7.00
C GLU A 88 -22.55 -39.29 7.96
N ASN A 89 -22.65 -39.00 9.27
CA ASN A 89 -22.91 -39.99 10.31
C ASN A 89 -24.38 -39.99 10.78
N PRO A 90 -25.27 -40.80 10.17
CA PRO A 90 -26.69 -40.85 10.52
C PRO A 90 -27.00 -41.44 11.91
N SER A 91 -26.01 -42.01 12.60
CA SER A 91 -26.10 -42.46 13.99
C SER A 91 -26.01 -41.31 15.00
N ASP A 92 -25.58 -40.12 14.56
CA ASP A 92 -25.35 -38.98 15.41
C ASP A 92 -26.68 -38.24 15.66
N LYS A 93 -27.36 -38.63 16.76
CA LYS A 93 -28.68 -38.12 17.14
C LYS A 93 -28.67 -36.58 17.13
N PRO A 94 -29.78 -35.92 16.74
CA PRO A 94 -29.89 -34.46 16.88
C PRO A 94 -29.54 -34.07 18.32
N SER A 95 -28.63 -33.11 18.46
CA SER A 95 -28.14 -32.65 19.76
C SER A 95 -29.34 -32.29 20.64
N LYS A 96 -29.53 -32.98 21.76
CA LYS A 96 -30.56 -32.60 22.74
C LYS A 96 -30.26 -31.18 23.20
N LEU A 97 -31.26 -30.31 23.19
CA LEU A 97 -31.16 -28.97 23.78
C LEU A 97 -30.87 -29.14 25.28
N THR A 98 -29.64 -28.85 25.67
CA THR A 98 -29.21 -28.84 27.07
C THR A 98 -29.44 -27.45 27.65
N VAL A 99 -29.77 -27.40 28.94
CA VAL A 99 -29.86 -26.13 29.71
C VAL A 99 -28.59 -25.30 29.53
N MET A 100 -27.43 -25.97 29.53
CA MET A 100 -26.13 -25.33 29.29
C MET A 100 -26.06 -24.54 27.97
N SER A 101 -26.64 -25.05 26.88
CA SER A 101 -26.63 -24.34 25.60
C SER A 101 -27.47 -23.06 25.64
N GLY A 102 -28.57 -23.07 26.40
CA GLY A 102 -29.37 -21.87 26.63
C GLY A 102 -28.63 -20.84 27.49
N VAL A 103 -27.96 -21.29 28.56
CA VAL A 103 -27.14 -20.42 29.42
C VAL A 103 -26.00 -19.78 28.63
N LEU A 104 -25.29 -20.56 27.80
CA LEU A 104 -24.20 -20.04 26.96
C LEU A 104 -24.70 -19.01 25.93
N LEU A 105 -25.87 -19.24 25.32
CA LEU A 105 -26.46 -18.26 24.40
C LEU A 105 -26.87 -16.98 25.10
N MET A 106 -27.43 -17.08 26.31
CA MET A 106 -27.79 -15.92 27.11
C MET A 106 -26.55 -15.13 27.53
N ALA A 107 -25.49 -15.82 27.96
CA ALA A 107 -24.21 -15.20 28.30
C ALA A 107 -23.60 -14.50 27.08
N ALA A 108 -23.63 -15.13 25.90
CA ALA A 108 -23.15 -14.52 24.67
C ALA A 108 -23.94 -13.26 24.29
N GLY A 109 -25.27 -13.28 24.44
CA GLY A 109 -26.11 -12.09 24.20
C GLY A 109 -25.81 -10.95 25.17
N LEU A 110 -25.61 -11.25 26.46
CA LEU A 110 -25.23 -10.25 27.46
C LEU A 110 -23.85 -9.64 27.17
N LEU A 111 -22.87 -10.48 26.83
CA LEU A 111 -21.52 -10.03 26.44
C LEU A 111 -21.57 -9.16 25.18
N LEU A 112 -22.37 -9.54 24.19
CA LEU A 112 -22.53 -8.76 22.97
C LEU A 112 -23.16 -7.38 23.26
N GLY A 113 -24.17 -7.33 24.15
CA GLY A 113 -24.72 -6.06 24.62
C GLY A 113 -23.68 -5.18 25.33
N LEU A 114 -22.84 -5.81 26.17
CA LEU A 114 -21.75 -5.15 26.89
C LEU A 114 -20.66 -4.61 25.93
N LEU A 115 -20.34 -5.33 24.85
CA LEU A 115 -19.36 -4.91 23.85
C LEU A 115 -19.87 -3.76 22.98
N ILE A 116 -21.16 -3.78 22.60
CA ILE A 116 -21.76 -2.74 21.74
C ILE A 116 -22.02 -1.45 22.52
N ARG A 117 -22.42 -1.55 23.80
CA ARG A 117 -22.67 -0.39 24.67
C ARG A 117 -22.10 -0.65 26.07
N PRO A 118 -20.79 -0.50 26.27
CA PRO A 118 -20.18 -0.69 27.57
C PRO A 118 -20.67 0.41 28.53
N PRO A 119 -21.06 0.08 29.77
CA PRO A 119 -21.22 1.07 30.82
C PRO A 119 -19.89 1.76 31.09
N SER A 120 -19.89 3.08 31.29
CA SER A 120 -18.66 3.87 31.53
C SER A 120 -17.81 3.38 32.71
N VAL A 121 -18.44 2.72 33.69
CA VAL A 121 -17.74 2.12 34.85
C VAL A 121 -16.92 0.89 34.47
N LEU A 122 -17.33 0.13 33.44
CA LEU A 122 -16.68 -1.11 33.02
C LEU A 122 -15.66 -0.89 31.90
N GLU A 123 -15.71 0.24 31.22
CA GLU A 123 -14.85 0.55 30.09
C GLU A 123 -13.34 0.47 30.42
N PRO A 124 -12.83 1.02 31.53
CA PRO A 124 -11.41 0.91 31.87
C PRO A 124 -10.98 -0.54 32.10
N TRP A 125 -11.81 -1.30 32.83
CA TRP A 125 -11.58 -2.73 33.09
C TRP A 125 -11.60 -3.56 31.81
N MET A 126 -12.50 -3.26 30.87
CA MET A 126 -12.58 -3.96 29.60
C MET A 126 -11.36 -3.68 28.71
N ASN A 127 -10.84 -2.46 28.74
CA ASN A 127 -9.63 -2.09 27.99
C ASN A 127 -8.39 -2.74 28.60
N GLU A 128 -8.27 -2.74 29.93
CA GLU A 128 -7.19 -3.43 30.63
C GLU A 128 -7.23 -4.94 30.38
N LEU A 129 -8.42 -5.56 30.42
CA LEU A 129 -8.59 -6.96 30.05
C LEU A 129 -8.17 -7.22 28.60
N ALA A 130 -8.50 -6.33 27.66
CA ALA A 130 -8.10 -6.49 26.26
C ALA A 130 -6.58 -6.44 26.09
N ASP A 131 -5.90 -5.57 26.83
CA ASP A 131 -4.44 -5.44 26.81
C ASP A 131 -3.75 -6.73 27.30
N TYR A 132 -4.23 -7.34 28.38
CA TYR A 132 -3.57 -8.51 29.01
C TYR A 132 -4.13 -9.88 28.62
N SER A 133 -5.21 -9.96 27.85
CA SER A 133 -5.93 -11.23 27.65
C SER A 133 -5.27 -12.18 26.65
N VAL A 134 -4.47 -11.69 25.71
CA VAL A 134 -3.96 -12.50 24.58
C VAL A 134 -3.16 -13.72 25.06
N GLY A 135 -2.14 -13.49 25.91
CA GLY A 135 -1.30 -14.57 26.44
C GLY A 135 -2.10 -15.64 27.19
N PRO A 136 -2.91 -15.27 28.21
CA PRO A 136 -3.81 -16.19 28.91
C PRO A 136 -4.78 -16.94 27.99
N LEU A 137 -5.40 -16.27 27.01
CA LEU A 137 -6.33 -16.90 26.08
C LEU A 137 -5.64 -17.98 25.22
N LEU A 138 -4.43 -17.70 24.72
CA LEU A 138 -3.64 -18.68 23.98
C LEU A 138 -3.29 -19.91 24.84
N MET A 139 -2.89 -19.70 26.10
CA MET A 139 -2.61 -20.79 27.03
C MET A 139 -3.85 -21.66 27.29
N VAL A 140 -5.00 -21.03 27.55
CA VAL A 140 -6.28 -21.75 27.76
C VAL A 140 -6.71 -22.50 26.50
N ALA A 141 -6.54 -21.90 25.33
CA ALA A 141 -6.84 -22.55 24.05
C ALA A 141 -5.94 -23.78 23.81
N ALA A 142 -4.64 -23.66 24.06
CA ALA A 142 -3.68 -24.76 23.93
C ALA A 142 -4.03 -25.94 24.85
N ILE A 143 -4.33 -25.65 26.12
CA ILE A 143 -4.74 -26.66 27.11
C ILE A 143 -6.07 -27.30 26.70
N SER A 144 -7.03 -26.52 26.20
CA SER A 144 -8.33 -27.02 25.74
C SER A 144 -8.19 -27.96 24.54
N ILE A 145 -7.39 -27.59 23.53
CA ILE A 145 -7.07 -28.43 22.37
C ILE A 145 -6.36 -29.72 22.81
N PHE A 146 -5.48 -29.63 23.81
CA PHE A 146 -4.84 -30.81 24.39
C PHE A 146 -5.87 -31.73 25.06
N MET A 147 -6.73 -31.21 25.94
CA MET A 147 -7.73 -32.01 26.64
C MET A 147 -8.78 -32.63 25.71
N MET A 148 -9.26 -31.89 24.70
CA MET A 148 -10.29 -32.38 23.77
C MET A 148 -9.84 -33.66 23.06
N ASN A 149 -8.62 -33.68 22.51
CA ASN A 149 -8.16 -34.86 21.77
C ASN A 149 -7.38 -35.85 22.66
N VAL A 150 -7.23 -35.64 23.97
CA VAL A 150 -6.82 -36.71 24.91
C VAL A 150 -7.95 -37.74 25.07
N LYS A 151 -9.21 -37.31 24.97
CA LYS A 151 -10.37 -38.23 24.97
C LYS A 151 -10.43 -39.11 23.70
N GLU A 152 -9.97 -38.61 22.56
CA GLU A 152 -9.84 -39.37 21.31
C GLU A 152 -8.58 -40.27 21.27
N ALA A 153 -7.55 -39.94 22.05
CA ALA A 153 -6.24 -40.60 22.05
C ALA A 153 -6.23 -42.03 22.62
N LYS A 154 -7.37 -42.60 23.03
CA LYS A 154 -7.43 -44.04 23.38
C LYS A 154 -7.19 -44.97 22.18
N ALA A 155 -7.19 -44.47 20.94
CA ALA A 155 -7.03 -45.30 19.73
C ALA A 155 -5.76 -45.02 18.90
N MET A 156 -5.26 -43.79 18.78
CA MET A 156 -4.09 -43.44 17.95
C MET A 156 -3.37 -42.19 18.48
N PHE A 157 -2.07 -42.27 18.77
CA PHE A 157 -1.24 -41.15 19.22
C PHE A 157 -0.56 -40.45 18.03
N LYS A 158 -0.59 -39.10 17.99
CA LYS A 158 0.03 -38.27 16.95
C LYS A 158 1.28 -37.55 17.50
N LEU A 159 2.38 -37.60 16.76
CA LEU A 159 3.69 -37.02 17.11
C LEU A 159 3.72 -35.51 16.83
N GLY A 160 4.30 -34.72 17.75
CA GLY A 160 4.46 -33.27 17.62
C GLY A 160 3.35 -32.47 18.31
N ARG A 161 2.38 -33.16 18.92
CA ARG A 161 1.22 -32.53 19.56
C ARG A 161 1.59 -31.92 20.91
N LEU A 162 2.40 -32.60 21.70
CA LEU A 162 2.89 -32.06 22.98
C LEU A 162 3.82 -30.88 22.71
N THR A 163 4.69 -31.01 21.72
CA THR A 163 5.56 -29.94 21.24
C THR A 163 4.74 -28.70 20.85
N SER A 164 3.68 -28.85 20.05
CA SER A 164 2.84 -27.73 19.63
C SER A 164 2.16 -27.01 20.80
N VAL A 165 1.63 -27.77 21.76
CA VAL A 165 1.00 -27.21 22.97
C VAL A 165 2.02 -26.48 23.84
N ALA A 166 3.21 -27.06 24.04
CA ALA A 166 4.29 -26.43 24.77
C ALA A 166 4.71 -25.11 24.11
N VAL A 167 4.84 -25.08 22.78
CA VAL A 167 5.17 -23.86 22.03
C VAL A 167 4.12 -22.77 22.25
N ILE A 168 2.82 -23.09 22.08
CA ILE A 168 1.75 -22.09 22.27
C ILE A 168 1.71 -21.57 23.71
N ILE A 169 1.91 -22.45 24.71
CA ILE A 169 1.96 -22.04 26.12
C ILE A 169 3.15 -21.11 26.38
N THR A 170 4.34 -21.44 25.85
CA THR A 170 5.53 -20.60 25.98
C THR A 170 5.32 -19.24 25.33
N VAL A 171 4.75 -19.19 24.12
CA VAL A 171 4.41 -17.92 23.43
C VAL A 171 3.42 -17.12 24.27
N GLY A 172 2.35 -17.75 24.77
CA GLY A 172 1.37 -17.07 25.60
C GLY A 172 1.95 -16.53 26.91
N GLY A 173 2.88 -17.26 27.53
CA GLY A 173 3.61 -16.80 28.71
C GLY A 173 4.56 -15.64 28.43
N LEU A 174 5.28 -15.69 27.30
CA LEU A 174 6.18 -14.60 26.89
C LEU A 174 5.40 -13.33 26.54
N LEU A 175 4.29 -13.44 25.81
CA LEU A 175 3.40 -12.30 25.52
C LEU A 175 2.84 -11.67 26.81
N LEU A 176 2.44 -12.50 27.77
CA LEU A 176 1.98 -11.99 29.06
C LEU A 176 3.11 -11.30 29.85
N SER A 177 4.34 -11.83 29.80
CA SER A 177 5.52 -11.20 30.41
C SER A 177 5.82 -9.84 29.78
N ASP A 178 5.77 -9.77 28.45
CA ASP A 178 5.92 -8.56 27.64
C ASP A 178 4.99 -7.45 28.12
N GLN A 179 3.71 -7.80 28.26
CA GLN A 179 2.65 -6.89 28.65
C GLN A 179 2.77 -6.44 30.11
N LEU A 180 3.14 -7.35 31.02
CA LEU A 180 3.25 -7.04 32.46
C LEU A 180 4.50 -6.23 32.82
N GLN A 181 5.63 -6.46 32.14
CA GLN A 181 6.91 -5.85 32.48
C GLN A 181 7.35 -4.76 31.51
N THR A 182 6.56 -4.48 30.47
CA THR A 182 6.90 -3.53 29.39
C THR A 182 8.27 -3.85 28.78
N ARG A 183 8.53 -5.15 28.55
CA ARG A 183 9.77 -5.67 27.94
C ARG A 183 9.49 -6.14 26.52
N ASN A 184 10.51 -6.72 25.87
CA ASN A 184 10.42 -7.38 24.57
C ASN A 184 10.89 -8.85 24.69
N ASP A 185 10.31 -9.59 25.63
CA ASP A 185 10.68 -10.96 25.97
C ASP A 185 10.34 -11.94 24.83
N ILE A 186 9.37 -11.60 23.98
CA ILE A 186 9.00 -12.41 22.81
C ILE A 186 10.13 -12.52 21.78
N ALA A 187 11.06 -11.55 21.75
CA ALA A 187 12.26 -11.55 20.90
C ALA A 187 13.13 -12.81 21.10
N ILE A 188 13.11 -13.38 22.31
CA ILE A 188 13.90 -14.56 22.68
C ILE A 188 13.60 -15.75 21.74
N ILE A 189 12.37 -15.85 21.23
CA ILE A 189 11.97 -16.93 20.31
C ILE A 189 12.81 -16.94 19.03
N GLN A 190 13.24 -15.77 18.53
CA GLN A 190 14.03 -15.68 17.30
C GLN A 190 15.37 -16.40 17.41
N GLN A 191 15.99 -16.38 18.59
CA GLN A 191 17.26 -17.07 18.84
C GLN A 191 17.06 -18.54 19.24
N TRP A 192 15.95 -18.84 19.92
CA TRP A 192 15.68 -20.15 20.53
C TRP A 192 14.77 -21.05 19.71
N TRP A 193 14.49 -20.75 18.44
CA TRP A 193 13.73 -21.62 17.55
C TRP A 193 14.25 -23.08 17.47
N PRO A 194 15.57 -23.39 17.60
CA PRO A 194 16.04 -24.78 17.63
C PRO A 194 15.49 -25.59 18.81
N ALA A 195 15.00 -24.94 19.87
CA ALA A 195 14.37 -25.61 21.01
C ALA A 195 13.13 -26.42 20.61
N VAL A 196 12.46 -26.07 19.50
CA VAL A 196 11.33 -26.86 18.97
C VAL A 196 11.78 -28.27 18.58
N PHE A 197 12.97 -28.42 17.99
CA PHE A 197 13.51 -29.75 17.67
C PHE A 197 13.94 -30.52 18.92
N ILE A 198 14.43 -29.82 19.95
CA ILE A 198 14.75 -30.43 21.23
C ILE A 198 13.47 -30.98 21.89
N LEU A 199 12.39 -30.20 21.91
CA LEU A 199 11.09 -30.62 22.43
C LEU A 199 10.52 -31.79 21.63
N LEU A 200 10.61 -31.76 20.30
CA LEU A 200 10.17 -32.85 19.44
C LEU A 200 11.01 -34.12 19.67
N GLY A 201 12.31 -33.98 19.89
CA GLY A 201 13.20 -35.06 20.28
C GLY A 201 12.88 -35.65 21.65
N ALA A 202 12.58 -34.80 22.65
CA ALA A 202 12.14 -35.24 23.97
C ALA A 202 10.79 -35.97 23.90
N GLU A 203 9.86 -35.49 23.07
CA GLU A 203 8.59 -36.14 22.81
C GLU A 203 8.80 -37.54 22.16
N LEU A 204 9.70 -37.66 21.18
CA LEU A 204 10.11 -38.94 20.58
C LEU A 204 10.70 -39.91 21.61
N ILE A 205 11.58 -39.45 22.50
CA ILE A 205 12.21 -40.27 23.55
C ILE A 205 11.15 -40.76 24.55
N GLY A 206 10.27 -39.85 25.00
CA GLY A 206 9.16 -40.20 25.89
C GLY A 206 8.27 -41.28 25.29
N PHE A 207 7.99 -41.20 23.98
CA PHE A 207 7.27 -42.25 23.26
C PHE A 207 8.04 -43.56 23.18
N GLY A 208 9.34 -43.53 22.89
CA GLY A 208 10.19 -44.72 22.87
C GLY A 208 10.20 -45.47 24.21
N LEU A 209 10.14 -44.73 25.33
CA LEU A 209 10.09 -45.31 26.67
C LEU A 209 8.71 -45.88 27.03
N ALA A 210 7.62 -45.24 26.59
CA ALA A 210 6.24 -45.67 26.88
C ALA A 210 5.73 -46.83 25.98
N GLY A 211 6.31 -47.00 24.78
CA GLY A 211 5.77 -47.85 23.71
C GLY A 211 6.29 -49.29 23.61
N ARG A 212 6.87 -49.90 24.66
CA ARG A 212 7.63 -51.18 24.56
C ARG A 212 6.87 -52.44 24.10
N LYS A 213 5.57 -52.41 23.74
CA LYS A 213 4.81 -53.65 23.44
C LYS A 213 3.92 -53.68 22.18
N LYS A 214 3.85 -52.62 21.35
CA LYS A 214 3.10 -52.66 20.08
C LYS A 214 3.80 -51.83 19.01
N GLU A 215 3.85 -52.33 17.77
CA GLU A 215 4.21 -51.54 16.59
C GLU A 215 3.23 -50.36 16.47
N GLN A 216 3.69 -49.17 16.86
CA GLN A 216 2.90 -47.95 16.74
C GLN A 216 3.23 -47.29 15.39
N ARG A 217 2.23 -47.15 14.53
CA ARG A 217 2.35 -46.34 13.32
C ARG A 217 2.42 -44.87 13.74
N LEU A 218 3.62 -44.28 13.68
CA LEU A 218 3.82 -42.85 13.93
C LEU A 218 3.10 -42.04 12.83
N ARG A 219 2.26 -41.09 13.25
CA ARG A 219 1.69 -40.07 12.37
C ARG A 219 2.00 -38.71 12.95
N LEU A 220 2.53 -37.81 12.13
CA LEU A 220 2.80 -36.42 12.52
C LEU A 220 1.49 -35.64 12.64
N ASP A 221 1.38 -34.82 13.68
CA ASP A 221 0.28 -33.88 13.88
C ASP A 221 0.56 -32.56 13.13
N PHE A 222 0.41 -32.59 11.81
CA PHE A 222 0.57 -31.40 10.98
C PHE A 222 -0.41 -30.28 11.37
N SER A 223 -1.62 -30.62 11.83
CA SER A 223 -2.62 -29.64 12.26
C SER A 223 -2.17 -28.83 13.49
N GLY A 224 -1.64 -29.51 14.52
CA GLY A 224 -1.14 -28.84 15.72
C GLY A 224 0.09 -27.99 15.45
N GLY A 225 1.04 -28.51 14.67
CA GLY A 225 2.26 -27.80 14.32
C GLY A 225 2.00 -26.55 13.48
N PHE A 226 1.07 -26.64 12.52
CA PHE A 226 0.67 -25.49 11.69
C PHE A 226 -0.01 -24.39 12.52
N LEU A 227 -0.90 -24.76 13.45
CA LEU A 227 -1.53 -23.80 14.36
C LEU A 227 -0.49 -23.10 15.25
N ALA A 228 0.44 -23.85 15.83
CA ALA A 228 1.51 -23.29 16.64
C ALA A 228 2.39 -22.32 15.84
N ALA A 229 2.72 -22.67 14.58
CA ALA A 229 3.45 -21.79 13.69
C ALA A 229 2.69 -20.49 13.40
N ILE A 230 1.39 -20.55 13.09
CA ILE A 230 0.56 -19.36 12.89
C ILE A 230 0.58 -18.47 14.14
N VAL A 231 0.42 -19.05 15.33
CA VAL A 231 0.41 -18.29 16.59
C VAL A 231 1.75 -17.58 16.82
N VAL A 232 2.87 -18.28 16.61
CA VAL A 232 4.23 -17.71 16.74
C VAL A 232 4.47 -16.62 15.71
N ILE A 233 4.17 -16.89 14.43
CA ILE A 233 4.37 -15.94 13.34
C ILE A 233 3.54 -14.68 13.58
N SER A 234 2.27 -14.84 13.97
CA SER A 234 1.39 -13.70 14.25
C SER A 234 1.88 -12.88 15.44
N ALA A 235 2.37 -13.54 16.51
CA ALA A 235 2.98 -12.85 17.65
C ALA A 235 4.18 -12.01 17.21
N LEU A 236 5.10 -12.61 16.44
CA LEU A 236 6.31 -11.93 15.96
C LEU A 236 5.98 -10.82 14.97
N LEU A 237 5.07 -11.05 14.01
CA LEU A 237 4.68 -10.02 13.04
C LEU A 237 4.10 -8.77 13.70
N VAL A 238 3.35 -8.93 14.79
CA VAL A 238 2.74 -7.78 15.49
C VAL A 238 3.73 -7.10 16.43
N THR A 239 4.51 -7.87 17.19
CA THR A 239 5.40 -7.33 18.23
C THR A 239 6.75 -6.84 17.70
N GLN A 240 7.24 -7.46 16.62
CA GLN A 240 8.58 -7.26 16.07
C GLN A 240 8.55 -6.66 14.67
N TYR A 241 7.43 -6.04 14.29
CA TYR A 241 7.23 -5.49 12.95
C TYR A 241 8.43 -4.62 12.49
N ALA A 242 8.92 -3.75 13.37
CA ALA A 242 10.03 -2.83 13.09
C ALA A 242 11.41 -3.50 12.90
N GLU A 243 11.59 -4.75 13.35
CA GLU A 243 12.88 -5.46 13.33
C GLU A 243 12.93 -6.59 12.27
N LEU A 244 11.89 -6.76 11.45
CA LEU A 244 11.85 -7.81 10.44
C LEU A 244 12.90 -7.55 9.34
N PRO A 245 13.72 -8.56 8.96
CA PRO A 245 14.77 -8.40 7.94
C PRO A 245 14.21 -8.24 6.51
N PHE A 246 12.89 -8.30 6.33
CA PHE A 246 12.21 -8.27 5.05
C PHE A 246 11.63 -6.89 4.74
N LYS A 247 12.51 -5.91 4.50
CA LYS A 247 12.15 -4.52 4.13
C LYS A 247 11.37 -4.37 2.82
N TRP A 248 11.24 -5.43 2.02
CA TRP A 248 10.36 -5.42 0.84
C TRP A 248 8.87 -5.33 1.23
N LEU A 249 8.53 -5.62 2.48
CA LEU A 249 7.19 -5.43 3.03
C LEU A 249 6.92 -3.97 3.45
N ASP A 250 7.93 -3.13 3.66
CA ASP A 250 7.76 -1.70 3.94
C ASP A 250 6.97 -1.02 2.81
N GLN A 251 7.25 -1.42 1.56
CA GLN A 251 6.53 -0.96 0.36
C GLN A 251 5.05 -1.40 0.31
N TYR A 252 4.67 -2.46 1.02
CA TYR A 252 3.29 -2.98 1.07
C TYR A 252 2.54 -2.57 2.34
N VAL A 253 3.24 -2.29 3.43
CA VAL A 253 2.67 -1.80 4.69
C VAL A 253 2.58 -0.27 4.70
N GLU A 254 3.41 0.47 3.95
CA GLU A 254 3.19 1.90 3.68
C GLU A 254 1.85 2.17 2.96
N LEU A 255 1.24 1.15 2.34
CA LEU A 255 -0.13 1.22 1.78
C LEU A 255 -1.26 1.02 2.82
N LYS A 256 -0.95 0.70 4.09
CA LYS A 256 -1.94 0.58 5.18
C LYS A 256 -1.51 1.11 6.55
N GLY A 257 -0.27 1.54 6.69
CA GLY A 257 0.28 2.26 7.83
C GLY A 257 1.14 3.37 7.26
N GLY A 258 0.52 4.35 6.62
CA GLY A 258 1.18 5.64 6.45
C GLY A 258 1.66 6.08 7.82
N ALA A 259 2.88 6.60 7.92
CA ALA A 259 3.17 7.47 9.05
C ALA A 259 1.99 8.44 9.15
N ASP A 260 1.37 8.49 10.32
CA ASP A 260 0.11 9.21 10.52
C ASP A 260 0.44 10.70 10.56
N TYR A 261 0.72 11.23 9.36
CA TYR A 261 1.22 12.55 9.10
C TYR A 261 0.19 13.56 9.58
N GLY A 262 0.64 14.57 10.31
CA GLY A 262 -0.21 15.70 10.68
C GLY A 262 -0.74 16.36 9.41
N GLU A 263 -2.02 16.72 9.43
CA GLU A 263 -2.64 17.59 8.44
C GLU A 263 -2.46 19.06 8.86
N GLU A 264 -2.85 20.01 8.01
CA GLU A 264 -2.97 21.43 8.36
C GLU A 264 -4.16 21.69 9.31
N LYS A 265 -4.11 21.07 10.49
CA LYS A 265 -5.10 21.15 11.56
C LYS A 265 -4.42 21.44 12.88
N GLY A 266 -5.19 21.95 13.84
CA GLY A 266 -4.68 22.33 15.16
C GLY A 266 -3.98 23.69 15.13
N PHE A 267 -2.73 23.73 15.61
CA PHE A 267 -2.00 24.97 15.83
C PHE A 267 -0.93 25.21 14.76
N ARG A 268 -0.84 26.46 14.27
CA ARG A 268 0.12 26.92 13.25
C ARG A 268 1.21 27.77 13.89
N TYR A 269 2.46 27.49 13.50
CA TYR A 269 3.65 28.19 13.96
C TYR A 269 4.50 28.62 12.78
N ALA A 270 4.58 29.94 12.55
CA ALA A 270 5.54 30.50 11.61
C ALA A 270 6.92 30.55 12.28
N LYS A 271 7.94 29.99 11.61
CA LYS A 271 9.32 30.01 12.10
C LYS A 271 10.05 31.27 11.63
N GLU A 272 11.14 31.61 12.32
CA GLU A 272 12.02 32.67 11.86
C GLU A 272 12.64 32.28 10.52
N GLN A 273 12.70 33.25 9.60
CA GLN A 273 13.27 33.05 8.28
C GLN A 273 14.78 32.76 8.41
N ILE A 274 15.22 31.67 7.79
CA ILE A 274 16.64 31.32 7.73
C ILE A 274 17.22 31.98 6.48
N VAL A 275 18.25 32.80 6.67
CA VAL A 275 18.98 33.46 5.58
C VAL A 275 20.32 32.75 5.42
N VAL A 276 20.47 32.02 4.32
CA VAL A 276 21.71 31.32 3.99
C VAL A 276 22.48 32.18 2.98
N PRO A 277 23.66 32.73 3.35
CA PRO A 277 24.47 33.50 2.42
C PRO A 277 24.91 32.58 1.29
N LEU A 278 24.49 32.91 0.08
CA LEU A 278 24.86 32.15 -1.10
C LEU A 278 26.05 32.86 -1.73
N ASP A 279 27.27 32.52 -1.30
CA ASP A 279 28.42 32.81 -2.15
C ASP A 279 28.17 32.10 -3.49
N SER A 280 28.59 32.73 -4.59
CA SER A 280 28.24 32.48 -6.00
C SER A 280 28.63 31.09 -6.57
N ALA A 281 28.38 30.03 -5.81
CA ALA A 281 29.09 28.76 -5.79
C ALA A 281 28.23 27.56 -5.35
N VAL A 282 26.94 27.72 -5.02
CA VAL A 282 26.10 26.56 -4.71
C VAL A 282 25.72 25.85 -6.02
N ALA A 283 26.46 24.78 -6.32
CA ALA A 283 26.23 23.96 -7.49
C ALA A 283 25.10 22.95 -7.29
N ARG A 284 24.85 22.53 -6.04
CA ARG A 284 23.84 21.51 -5.70
C ARG A 284 22.94 21.97 -4.56
N LEU A 285 21.62 21.92 -4.78
CA LEU A 285 20.59 22.18 -3.77
C LEU A 285 19.79 20.89 -3.54
N LYS A 286 19.74 20.40 -2.31
CA LYS A 286 18.93 19.24 -1.93
C LYS A 286 17.90 19.66 -0.89
N ILE A 287 16.63 19.45 -1.17
CA ILE A 287 15.52 19.66 -0.24
C ILE A 287 14.93 18.30 0.11
N VAL A 288 14.81 18.01 1.40
CA VAL A 288 14.18 16.79 1.92
C VAL A 288 13.10 17.20 2.90
N ASN A 289 11.85 16.88 2.60
CA ASN A 289 10.75 17.14 3.51
C ASN A 289 9.87 15.89 3.69
N PRO A 290 9.86 15.27 4.88
CA PRO A 290 9.02 14.10 5.11
C PRO A 290 7.52 14.40 5.03
N ASN A 291 7.08 15.58 5.47
CA ASN A 291 5.65 15.93 5.51
C ASN A 291 5.44 17.43 5.35
N GLY A 292 4.59 17.80 4.40
CA GLY A 292 4.20 19.17 4.11
C GLY A 292 4.67 19.66 2.74
N ASP A 293 4.11 20.79 2.34
CA ASP A 293 4.30 21.35 1.00
C ASP A 293 5.71 21.93 0.84
N VAL A 294 6.31 21.72 -0.33
CA VAL A 294 7.61 22.29 -0.68
C VAL A 294 7.46 23.20 -1.88
N THR A 295 7.79 24.48 -1.71
CA THR A 295 7.85 25.46 -2.79
C THR A 295 9.30 25.87 -3.05
N LEU A 296 9.80 25.66 -4.27
CA LEU A 296 11.08 26.18 -4.72
C LEU A 296 10.85 27.25 -5.79
N ARG A 297 11.30 28.48 -5.54
CA ARG A 297 11.12 29.60 -6.48
C ARG A 297 12.36 30.46 -6.60
N SER A 298 12.54 31.11 -7.74
CA SER A 298 13.54 32.18 -7.87
C SER A 298 12.99 33.54 -7.43
N GLY A 299 13.84 34.37 -6.84
CA GLY A 299 13.50 35.70 -6.33
C GLY A 299 14.63 36.72 -6.50
N ASP A 300 14.30 38.00 -6.31
CA ASP A 300 15.25 39.12 -6.30
C ASP A 300 15.94 39.20 -4.94
N THR A 301 16.76 38.20 -4.64
CA THR A 301 17.50 38.07 -3.38
C THR A 301 18.96 37.72 -3.66
N ASP A 302 19.87 38.21 -2.82
CA ASP A 302 21.29 37.84 -2.90
C ASP A 302 21.59 36.53 -2.14
N ASN A 303 20.70 36.16 -1.21
CA ASN A 303 20.81 35.00 -0.34
C ASN A 303 19.70 34.00 -0.62
N VAL A 304 19.88 32.75 -0.17
CA VAL A 304 18.78 31.79 -0.10
C VAL A 304 17.96 32.06 1.15
N LEU A 305 16.67 32.28 0.94
CA LEU A 305 15.70 32.49 2.01
C LEU A 305 14.90 31.20 2.19
N ILE A 306 14.83 30.72 3.42
CA ILE A 306 14.05 29.54 3.78
C ILE A 306 12.99 29.99 4.79
N ASP A 307 11.74 30.01 4.34
CA ASP A 307 10.58 30.23 5.18
C ASP A 307 9.97 28.88 5.52
N SER A 308 9.56 28.70 6.78
CA SER A 308 8.89 27.46 7.19
C SER A 308 7.71 27.70 8.12
N GLU A 309 6.68 26.90 7.92
CA GLU A 309 5.48 26.88 8.75
C GLU A 309 5.23 25.48 9.26
N VAL A 310 5.02 25.35 10.57
CA VAL A 310 4.78 24.06 11.22
C VAL A 310 3.33 24.02 11.70
N TRP A 311 2.61 22.98 11.31
CA TRP A 311 1.31 22.63 11.87
C TRP A 311 1.40 21.39 12.75
N VAL A 312 0.81 21.50 13.94
CA VAL A 312 0.74 20.40 14.91
C VAL A 312 -0.73 20.10 15.19
N ASP A 313 -1.17 18.92 14.76
CA ASP A 313 -2.54 18.45 14.88
C ASP A 313 -2.79 17.83 16.25
N MET A 314 -2.94 18.70 17.25
CA MET A 314 -3.21 18.35 18.65
C MET A 314 -4.22 19.31 19.27
N ASP A 315 -5.02 18.81 20.21
CA ASP A 315 -5.97 19.63 20.97
C ASP A 315 -5.29 20.42 22.10
N ASN A 316 -4.18 19.92 22.65
CA ASN A 316 -3.45 20.54 23.75
C ASN A 316 -2.38 21.50 23.23
N LYS A 317 -2.54 22.79 23.52
CA LYS A 317 -1.62 23.84 23.07
C LYS A 317 -0.21 23.73 23.68
N ASP A 318 -0.07 23.38 24.95
CA ASP A 318 1.25 23.35 25.62
C ASP A 318 2.14 22.23 25.04
N GLU A 319 1.53 21.10 24.71
CA GLU A 319 2.21 19.99 24.03
C GLU A 319 2.51 20.35 22.58
N ALA A 320 1.59 21.02 21.88
CA ALA A 320 1.80 21.50 20.52
C ALA A 320 2.94 22.53 20.43
N ASP A 321 3.04 23.45 21.39
CA ASP A 321 4.13 24.42 21.49
C ASP A 321 5.49 23.71 21.62
N THR A 322 5.56 22.65 22.45
CA THR A 322 6.79 21.85 22.64
C THR A 322 7.19 21.10 21.37
N VAL A 323 6.23 20.48 20.69
CA VAL A 323 6.47 19.76 19.42
C VAL A 323 6.92 20.75 18.35
N ALA A 324 6.25 21.90 18.24
CA ALA A 324 6.60 22.94 17.30
C ALA A 324 8.02 23.46 17.57
N GLU A 325 8.39 23.80 18.82
CA GLU A 325 9.73 24.27 19.18
C GLU A 325 10.85 23.32 18.75
N LYS A 326 10.65 22.01 18.91
CA LYS A 326 11.61 20.99 18.51
C LYS A 326 11.59 20.66 17.02
N SER A 327 10.52 21.02 16.32
CA SER A 327 10.38 20.82 14.88
C SER A 327 11.06 21.97 14.14
N ILE A 328 12.18 21.67 13.49
CA ILE A 328 13.05 22.66 12.87
C ILE A 328 13.38 22.29 11.43
N VAL A 329 13.64 23.30 10.61
CA VAL A 329 14.29 23.11 9.31
C VAL A 329 15.78 23.25 9.55
N ASP A 330 16.50 22.16 9.33
CA ASP A 330 17.95 22.11 9.42
C ASP A 330 18.56 22.40 8.04
N PHE A 331 19.72 23.05 8.03
CA PHE A 331 20.46 23.27 6.78
C PHE A 331 21.94 22.93 6.99
N THR A 332 22.51 22.24 6.02
CA THR A 332 23.93 21.86 6.03
C THR A 332 24.55 22.31 4.72
N ILE A 333 25.66 23.04 4.81
CA ILE A 333 26.50 23.38 3.66
C ILE A 333 27.71 22.48 3.72
N ASP A 334 27.82 21.55 2.77
CA ASP A 334 29.00 20.72 2.63
C ASP A 334 29.92 21.33 1.57
N THR A 335 31.07 21.85 2.04
CA THR A 335 32.19 22.27 1.19
C THR A 335 33.24 21.16 1.23
N SER A 336 32.94 20.02 0.61
CA SER A 336 33.91 18.93 0.47
C SER A 336 35.05 19.38 -0.45
N ALA A 337 36.15 19.84 0.16
CA ALA A 337 37.44 20.06 -0.46
C ALA A 337 38.17 18.72 -0.58
N ASP A 338 37.95 18.00 -1.68
CA ASP A 338 38.97 17.05 -2.12
C ASP A 338 40.15 17.86 -2.69
N THR A 339 41.13 18.09 -1.83
CA THR A 339 42.49 18.58 -2.13
C THR A 339 42.66 20.04 -2.62
N GLU A 340 43.74 20.65 -2.14
CA GLU A 340 44.22 21.99 -2.47
C GLU A 340 44.45 22.16 -3.99
N GLU A 341 43.44 22.57 -4.76
CA GLU A 341 43.65 23.24 -6.05
C GLU A 341 42.43 24.07 -6.53
N ASN A 342 42.65 25.39 -6.60
CA ASN A 342 41.84 26.44 -7.24
C ASN A 342 40.44 26.76 -6.67
N ALA A 343 40.24 28.04 -6.33
CA ALA A 343 38.98 28.64 -5.90
C ALA A 343 37.81 28.52 -6.91
N ALA A 344 38.11 28.34 -8.20
CA ALA A 344 37.09 28.11 -9.23
C ALA A 344 36.50 26.68 -9.17
N THR A 345 37.24 25.70 -8.64
CA THR A 345 36.78 24.31 -8.45
C THR A 345 35.95 24.15 -7.17
N ILE A 346 36.22 24.98 -6.16
CA ILE A 346 35.51 25.03 -4.87
C ILE A 346 34.05 25.50 -5.05
N ALA A 347 33.80 26.36 -6.05
CA ALA A 347 32.46 26.81 -6.42
C ALA A 347 31.61 25.74 -7.14
N ALA A 348 32.19 24.61 -7.55
CA ALA A 348 31.48 23.53 -8.21
C ALA A 348 31.10 22.38 -7.25
N SER A 349 31.63 22.37 -6.02
CA SER A 349 31.44 21.26 -5.06
C SER A 349 30.52 21.58 -3.89
N THR A 350 30.17 22.86 -3.67
CA THR A 350 29.33 23.28 -2.53
C THR A 350 27.90 22.75 -2.69
N ALA A 351 27.47 21.94 -1.71
CA ALA A 351 26.13 21.37 -1.66
C ALA A 351 25.35 21.93 -0.46
N LEU A 352 24.21 22.58 -0.72
CA LEU A 352 23.27 23.01 0.31
C LEU A 352 22.19 21.94 0.46
N THR A 353 22.09 21.36 1.66
CA THR A 353 21.00 20.44 2.03
C THR A 353 20.07 21.14 3.01
N ILE A 354 18.77 21.14 2.72
CA ILE A 354 17.69 21.67 3.56
C ILE A 354 16.81 20.47 3.95
N GLU A 355 16.62 20.25 5.24
CA GLU A 355 15.88 19.10 5.78
C GLU A 355 14.82 19.52 6.80
N GLY A 356 13.56 19.17 6.55
CA GLY A 356 12.47 19.31 7.52
C GLY A 356 12.55 18.21 8.59
N LYS A 357 12.91 18.59 9.83
CA LYS A 357 12.99 17.68 10.98
C LYS A 357 11.84 17.93 11.94
N GLY A 358 10.73 17.23 11.71
CA GLY A 358 9.57 17.25 12.59
C GLY A 358 9.75 16.33 13.81
N GLU A 359 9.48 16.86 15.00
CA GLU A 359 9.44 16.09 16.25
C GLU A 359 8.22 15.16 16.26
N GLN A 360 8.43 13.89 16.60
CA GLN A 360 7.35 12.92 16.67
C GLN A 360 6.39 13.20 17.84
N TYR A 361 5.09 13.00 17.63
CA TYR A 361 4.07 13.22 18.66
C TYR A 361 2.90 12.22 18.57
N GLY A 362 1.96 12.36 19.51
CA GLY A 362 0.78 11.49 19.64
C GLY A 362 1.04 10.23 20.46
N ALA A 363 -0.04 9.54 20.85
CA ALA A 363 0.03 8.38 21.75
C ALA A 363 0.87 7.20 21.22
N SER A 364 1.03 7.10 19.90
CA SER A 364 1.87 6.11 19.22
C SER A 364 3.32 6.56 19.01
N GLY A 365 3.63 7.84 19.20
CA GLY A 365 4.93 8.43 18.83
C GLY A 365 5.25 8.36 17.33
N ALA A 366 4.25 8.07 16.48
CA ALA A 366 4.46 7.88 15.05
C ALA A 366 4.08 9.11 14.20
N ARG A 367 3.32 10.06 14.77
CA ARG A 367 2.87 11.25 14.02
C ARG A 367 4.02 12.22 13.85
N LYS A 368 4.16 12.77 12.64
CA LYS A 368 5.07 13.89 12.36
C LYS A 368 4.26 15.13 12.00
N PRO A 369 4.71 16.34 12.37
CA PRO A 369 3.99 17.57 12.06
C PRO A 369 4.00 17.84 10.56
N HIS A 370 3.06 18.65 10.10
CA HIS A 370 3.03 19.13 8.72
C HIS A 370 3.95 20.35 8.62
N MET A 371 4.96 20.31 7.77
CA MET A 371 5.95 21.37 7.65
C MET A 371 5.99 21.90 6.23
N ASN A 372 5.44 23.09 6.01
CA ASN A 372 5.53 23.76 4.72
C ASN A 372 6.87 24.48 4.64
N ILE A 373 7.62 24.26 3.56
CA ILE A 373 8.96 24.84 3.34
C ILE A 373 8.95 25.61 2.03
N VAL A 374 9.24 26.90 2.10
CA VAL A 374 9.41 27.75 0.93
C VAL A 374 10.87 28.15 0.82
N VAL A 375 11.53 27.70 -0.25
CA VAL A 375 12.91 28.02 -0.57
C VAL A 375 12.94 29.02 -1.72
N THR A 376 13.40 30.23 -1.43
CA THR A 376 13.60 31.27 -2.44
C THR A 376 15.09 31.37 -2.78
N ILE A 377 15.44 31.13 -4.04
CA ILE A 377 16.80 31.19 -4.55
C ILE A 377 17.05 32.47 -5.37
N PRO A 378 18.29 32.99 -5.44
CA PRO A 378 18.64 34.09 -6.34
C PRO A 378 18.38 33.76 -7.81
N ARG A 379 17.85 34.71 -8.60
CA ARG A 379 17.64 34.54 -10.06
C ARG A 379 18.90 34.20 -10.86
N GLY A 380 20.08 34.54 -10.34
CA GLY A 380 21.38 34.34 -10.98
C GLY A 380 22.06 32.99 -10.72
N SER A 381 21.38 32.01 -10.11
CA SER A 381 21.93 30.69 -9.77
C SER A 381 22.12 29.79 -11.00
N ALA A 382 22.99 30.21 -11.93
CA ALA A 382 23.28 29.46 -13.15
C ALA A 382 24.02 28.15 -12.86
N GLY A 383 23.59 27.07 -13.52
CA GLY A 383 24.21 25.75 -13.40
C GLY A 383 23.78 24.94 -12.17
N LEU A 384 22.75 25.39 -11.44
CA LEU A 384 22.24 24.72 -10.25
C LEU A 384 21.68 23.32 -10.58
N GLU A 385 22.11 22.32 -9.83
CA GLU A 385 21.50 20.99 -9.79
C GLU A 385 20.60 20.91 -8.54
N ALA A 386 19.28 20.93 -8.73
CA ALA A 386 18.32 20.88 -7.64
C ALA A 386 17.73 19.48 -7.48
N SER A 387 17.59 19.00 -6.25
CA SER A 387 16.91 17.76 -5.90
C SER A 387 15.87 18.02 -4.81
N ILE A 388 14.61 17.68 -5.05
CA ILE A 388 13.51 17.81 -4.09
C ILE A 388 12.97 16.40 -3.81
N ASN A 389 12.96 16.02 -2.53
CA ASN A 389 12.45 14.72 -2.08
C ASN A 389 11.38 14.96 -1.02
N VAL A 390 10.12 14.65 -1.36
CA VAL A 390 8.98 14.74 -0.44
C VAL A 390 8.33 13.38 -0.29
N VAL A 391 7.83 13.06 0.91
CA VAL A 391 7.06 11.83 1.12
C VAL A 391 5.56 12.12 1.09
N SER A 392 5.09 13.12 1.84
CA SER A 392 3.70 13.57 1.79
C SER A 392 3.63 15.08 1.69
N GLY A 393 2.94 15.59 0.67
CA GLY A 393 2.81 17.02 0.41
C GLY A 393 2.89 17.34 -1.07
N THR A 394 2.49 18.54 -1.43
CA THR A 394 2.61 19.06 -2.80
C THR A 394 3.99 19.65 -3.04
N ILE A 395 4.46 19.56 -4.29
CA ILE A 395 5.71 20.18 -4.71
C ILE A 395 5.39 21.22 -5.79
N ASP A 396 5.73 22.47 -5.52
CA ASP A 396 5.74 23.55 -6.52
C ASP A 396 7.19 23.96 -6.77
N ALA A 397 7.67 23.83 -8.00
CA ALA A 397 8.96 24.40 -8.37
C ALA A 397 8.79 25.30 -9.61
N SER A 398 9.18 26.56 -9.47
CA SER A 398 8.96 27.57 -10.52
C SER A 398 10.11 28.56 -10.72
N GLY A 399 10.27 29.02 -11.96
CA GLY A 399 11.17 30.10 -12.32
C GLY A 399 12.66 29.75 -12.25
N LEU A 400 13.01 28.48 -12.50
CA LEU A 400 14.40 28.00 -12.52
C LEU A 400 15.02 28.21 -13.91
N ALA A 401 15.19 29.48 -14.30
CA ALA A 401 15.56 29.88 -15.65
C ALA A 401 17.05 29.67 -16.03
N SER A 402 17.84 28.95 -15.23
CA SER A 402 19.25 28.64 -15.55
C SER A 402 19.75 27.39 -14.81
N ALA A 403 18.85 26.47 -14.44
CA ALA A 403 19.24 25.24 -13.78
C ALA A 403 19.93 24.30 -14.78
N LYS A 404 20.86 23.48 -14.29
CA LYS A 404 21.43 22.39 -15.08
C LYS A 404 20.51 21.19 -15.08
N SER A 405 19.97 20.86 -13.90
CA SER A 405 18.99 19.80 -13.74
C SER A 405 18.09 20.02 -12.52
N LEU A 406 16.86 19.50 -12.63
CA LEU A 406 15.90 19.42 -11.54
C LEU A 406 15.44 17.97 -11.39
N LYS A 407 15.73 17.37 -10.24
CA LYS A 407 15.26 16.04 -9.86
C LYS A 407 14.20 16.14 -8.78
N VAL A 408 13.01 15.61 -9.02
CA VAL A 408 11.90 15.64 -8.06
C VAL A 408 11.42 14.23 -7.79
N SER A 409 11.31 13.86 -6.52
CA SER A 409 10.67 12.62 -6.11
C SER A 409 9.57 12.90 -5.09
N ASN A 410 8.36 12.39 -5.35
CA ASN A 410 7.27 12.44 -4.39
C ASN A 410 6.64 11.04 -4.20
N VAL A 411 6.27 10.71 -2.97
CA VAL A 411 5.49 9.50 -2.70
C VAL A 411 4.00 9.82 -2.79
N SER A 412 3.52 10.86 -2.10
CA SER A 412 2.11 11.24 -2.07
C SER A 412 1.92 12.75 -2.18
N GLY A 413 1.16 13.18 -3.20
CA GLY A 413 0.83 14.57 -3.47
C GLY A 413 1.19 15.02 -4.89
N ASP A 414 0.58 16.11 -5.33
CA ASP A 414 0.74 16.63 -6.68
C ASP A 414 2.07 17.36 -6.86
N ILE A 415 2.62 17.30 -8.08
CA ILE A 415 3.86 17.95 -8.48
C ILE A 415 3.54 18.96 -9.60
N ALA A 416 3.84 20.23 -9.36
CA ALA A 416 3.67 21.32 -10.32
C ALA A 416 5.02 21.97 -10.61
N LEU A 417 5.43 21.95 -11.88
CA LEU A 417 6.69 22.51 -12.35
C LEU A 417 6.40 23.55 -13.43
N ALA A 418 6.99 24.74 -13.31
CA ALA A 418 6.76 25.84 -14.24
C ALA A 418 8.01 26.67 -14.55
N ASP A 419 8.18 27.12 -15.81
CA ASP A 419 9.25 28.05 -16.20
C ASP A 419 10.65 27.54 -15.80
N ILE A 420 10.98 26.32 -16.24
CA ILE A 420 12.22 25.61 -15.88
C ILE A 420 13.13 25.50 -17.11
N GLN A 421 14.37 25.95 -16.99
CA GLN A 421 15.42 25.69 -17.97
C GLN A 421 16.41 24.67 -17.40
N GLY A 422 16.72 23.61 -18.14
CA GLY A 422 17.54 22.48 -17.72
C GLY A 422 16.83 21.13 -17.85
N ASN A 423 17.55 20.04 -17.58
CA ASN A 423 16.98 18.70 -17.66
C ASN A 423 16.09 18.40 -16.44
N ILE A 424 14.92 17.81 -16.65
CA ILE A 424 13.93 17.55 -15.61
C ILE A 424 13.75 16.03 -15.46
N GLU A 425 13.86 15.53 -14.23
CA GLU A 425 13.56 14.14 -13.89
C GLU A 425 12.56 14.10 -12.72
N VAL A 426 11.35 13.60 -12.95
CA VAL A 426 10.29 13.52 -11.94
C VAL A 426 9.87 12.07 -11.74
N THR A 427 9.84 11.63 -10.48
CA THR A 427 9.32 10.32 -10.07
C THR A 427 8.26 10.47 -8.99
N GLY A 428 7.03 10.10 -9.31
CA GLY A 428 5.87 10.06 -8.41
C GLY A 428 5.39 8.64 -8.14
N ILE A 429 4.69 8.44 -7.02
CA ILE A 429 3.91 7.21 -6.76
C ILE A 429 2.42 7.52 -6.83
N ASP A 430 1.91 8.37 -5.94
CA ASP A 430 0.49 8.73 -5.80
C ASP A 430 0.32 10.25 -5.92
N GLY A 431 0.07 10.74 -7.14
CA GLY A 431 -0.07 12.17 -7.42
C GLY A 431 0.05 12.49 -8.90
N SER A 432 -0.58 13.59 -9.31
CA SER A 432 -0.52 14.09 -10.69
C SER A 432 0.73 14.94 -10.91
N ILE A 433 1.28 14.91 -12.12
CA ILE A 433 2.44 15.71 -12.51
C ILE A 433 1.98 16.74 -13.54
N THR A 434 2.23 18.02 -13.27
CA THR A 434 2.00 19.12 -14.21
C THR A 434 3.33 19.78 -14.54
N LEU A 435 3.67 19.84 -15.82
CA LEU A 435 4.86 20.55 -16.32
C LEU A 435 4.43 21.63 -17.31
N ARG A 436 4.83 22.88 -17.08
CA ARG A 436 4.54 24.02 -17.97
C ARG A 436 5.81 24.78 -18.32
N LYS A 437 5.99 25.13 -19.60
CA LYS A 437 7.11 25.97 -20.08
C LYS A 437 8.47 25.44 -19.63
N ALA A 438 8.90 24.35 -20.24
CA ALA A 438 10.19 23.73 -19.94
C ALA A 438 11.14 23.79 -21.14
N GLU A 439 12.39 24.16 -20.86
CA GLU A 439 13.48 24.18 -21.83
C GLU A 439 14.54 23.15 -21.46
N GLY A 440 14.55 22.02 -22.17
CA GLY A 440 15.45 20.90 -21.89
C GLY A 440 14.74 19.56 -22.02
N GLU A 441 15.47 18.47 -21.78
CA GLU A 441 14.88 17.12 -21.77
C GLU A 441 14.05 16.92 -20.48
N ALA A 442 12.84 16.38 -20.61
CA ALA A 442 11.94 16.11 -19.49
C ALA A 442 11.56 14.62 -19.41
N SER A 443 11.78 14.00 -18.25
CA SER A 443 11.38 12.63 -17.95
C SER A 443 10.43 12.63 -16.75
N LEU A 444 9.16 12.29 -16.99
CA LEU A 444 8.08 12.34 -16.01
C LEU A 444 7.50 10.94 -15.81
N LYS A 445 7.58 10.41 -14.59
CA LYS A 445 7.08 9.07 -14.26
C LYS A 445 6.19 9.12 -13.03
N THR A 446 5.00 8.54 -13.09
CA THR A 446 4.13 8.32 -11.91
C THR A 446 3.50 6.94 -11.96
N LYS A 447 3.02 6.40 -10.83
CA LYS A 447 2.27 5.13 -10.84
C LYS A 447 0.77 5.38 -10.88
N ASN A 448 0.28 6.26 -10.01
CA ASN A 448 -1.13 6.60 -9.87
C ASN A 448 -1.27 8.11 -9.96
N GLY A 449 -1.77 8.59 -11.10
CA GLY A 449 -1.89 10.02 -11.36
C GLY A 449 -1.78 10.33 -12.85
N SER A 450 -2.38 11.45 -13.24
CA SER A 450 -2.31 11.94 -14.60
C SER A 450 -1.06 12.79 -14.82
N ILE A 451 -0.56 12.81 -16.05
CA ILE A 451 0.55 13.68 -16.45
C ILE A 451 0.01 14.72 -17.43
N ALA A 452 0.20 16.00 -17.12
CA ALA A 452 -0.16 17.12 -17.98
C ALA A 452 1.09 17.92 -18.33
N VAL A 453 1.35 18.10 -19.62
CA VAL A 453 2.53 18.81 -20.12
C VAL A 453 2.12 19.90 -21.10
N GLU A 454 2.66 21.10 -20.92
CA GLU A 454 2.39 22.27 -21.76
C GLU A 454 3.69 23.00 -22.12
N ASP A 455 3.91 23.25 -23.41
CA ASP A 455 5.02 24.05 -23.95
C ASP A 455 6.42 23.57 -23.52
N VAL A 456 6.86 22.46 -24.10
CA VAL A 456 8.21 21.90 -23.87
C VAL A 456 9.03 21.96 -25.16
N THR A 457 10.23 22.53 -25.08
CA THR A 457 11.08 22.69 -26.28
C THR A 457 12.03 21.52 -26.53
N GLY A 458 12.44 20.80 -25.49
CA GLY A 458 13.26 19.59 -25.60
C GLY A 458 12.43 18.31 -25.76
N GLY A 459 13.08 17.15 -25.64
CA GLY A 459 12.39 15.85 -25.65
C GLY A 459 11.60 15.59 -24.36
N LEU A 460 10.56 14.77 -24.47
CA LEU A 460 9.64 14.42 -23.41
C LEU A 460 9.47 12.90 -23.34
N THR A 461 9.75 12.33 -22.18
CA THR A 461 9.35 10.96 -21.79
C THR A 461 8.30 11.05 -20.69
N ALA A 462 7.09 10.52 -20.91
CA ALA A 462 5.99 10.57 -19.94
C ALA A 462 5.34 9.19 -19.72
N GLU A 463 5.50 8.62 -18.53
CA GLU A 463 5.04 7.26 -18.18
C GLU A 463 4.09 7.26 -16.97
N THR A 464 2.93 6.61 -17.10
CA THR A 464 2.03 6.34 -15.96
C THR A 464 1.44 4.93 -15.99
N ILE A 465 1.03 4.37 -14.85
CA ILE A 465 0.32 3.08 -14.83
C ILE A 465 -1.19 3.32 -14.82
N ASN A 466 -1.67 4.17 -13.93
CA ASN A 466 -3.08 4.48 -13.74
C ASN A 466 -3.28 5.99 -13.84
N GLY A 467 -3.57 6.47 -15.05
CA GLY A 467 -3.71 7.89 -15.32
C GLY A 467 -3.69 8.19 -16.80
N SER A 468 -4.25 9.36 -17.15
CA SER A 468 -4.21 9.85 -18.53
C SER A 468 -2.97 10.73 -18.72
N VAL A 469 -2.48 10.79 -19.96
CA VAL A 469 -1.38 11.66 -20.34
C VAL A 469 -1.91 12.69 -21.34
N GLU A 470 -1.82 13.96 -20.99
CA GLU A 470 -2.18 15.10 -21.85
C GLU A 470 -0.93 15.93 -22.14
N ILE A 471 -0.56 16.01 -23.41
CA ILE A 471 0.63 16.71 -23.89
C ILE A 471 0.17 17.77 -24.88
N ASN A 472 0.50 19.02 -24.60
CA ASN A 472 0.19 20.16 -25.43
C ASN A 472 1.48 20.89 -25.82
N LYS A 473 1.76 20.95 -27.11
CA LYS A 473 2.88 21.66 -27.74
C LYS A 473 4.25 21.21 -27.23
N VAL A 474 4.82 20.23 -27.93
CA VAL A 474 6.20 19.77 -27.69
C VAL A 474 7.00 19.85 -28.97
N SER A 475 8.17 20.49 -28.88
CA SER A 475 9.05 20.69 -30.04
C SER A 475 10.02 19.52 -30.27
N GLY A 476 10.43 18.83 -29.21
CA GLY A 476 11.30 17.67 -29.26
C GLY A 476 10.55 16.34 -29.50
N MET A 477 11.28 15.22 -29.35
CA MET A 477 10.72 13.88 -29.43
C MET A 477 9.77 13.62 -28.26
N ILE A 478 8.64 12.96 -28.51
CA ILE A 478 7.69 12.52 -27.48
C ILE A 478 7.74 11.00 -27.39
N GLU A 479 7.99 10.47 -26.20
CA GLU A 479 7.76 9.06 -25.85
C GLU A 479 6.80 9.01 -24.67
N THR A 480 5.66 8.36 -24.83
CA THR A 480 4.66 8.28 -23.75
C THR A 480 4.01 6.90 -23.67
N GLU A 481 3.86 6.42 -22.44
CA GLU A 481 3.25 5.12 -22.14
C GLU A 481 2.24 5.26 -21.00
N THR A 482 1.06 4.63 -21.16
CA THR A 482 0.15 4.38 -20.04
C THR A 482 -0.44 2.98 -20.08
N LYS A 483 -0.64 2.35 -18.92
CA LYS A 483 -1.35 1.05 -18.88
C LYS A 483 -2.86 1.24 -18.85
N ASN A 484 -3.36 2.18 -18.07
CA ASN A 484 -4.78 2.43 -17.88
C ASN A 484 -5.06 3.93 -17.95
N GLY A 485 -5.36 4.41 -19.16
CA GLY A 485 -5.66 5.82 -19.40
C GLY A 485 -5.58 6.21 -20.86
N LYS A 486 -6.16 7.37 -21.17
CA LYS A 486 -6.11 7.96 -22.51
C LYS A 486 -4.79 8.73 -22.67
N ILE A 487 -4.21 8.66 -23.87
CA ILE A 487 -3.13 9.56 -24.28
C ILE A 487 -3.71 10.59 -25.24
N ARG A 488 -3.45 11.87 -24.98
CA ARG A 488 -3.80 12.98 -25.87
C ARG A 488 -2.56 13.81 -26.12
N ILE A 489 -2.18 13.96 -27.40
CA ILE A 489 -1.04 14.76 -27.85
C ILE A 489 -1.58 15.80 -28.82
N VAL A 490 -1.35 17.07 -28.52
CA VAL A 490 -1.69 18.22 -29.37
C VAL A 490 -0.40 18.94 -29.72
N GLU A 491 -0.20 19.23 -31.00
CA GLU A 491 0.99 19.91 -31.55
C GLU A 491 2.32 19.19 -31.23
N ALA A 492 2.56 18.08 -31.93
CA ALA A 492 3.84 17.38 -31.91
C ALA A 492 4.71 17.79 -33.11
N ALA A 493 5.84 18.48 -32.85
CA ALA A 493 6.69 18.97 -33.92
C ALA A 493 7.69 17.93 -34.47
N SER A 494 7.99 16.88 -33.71
CA SER A 494 9.00 15.87 -34.02
C SER A 494 8.42 14.44 -34.01
N SER A 495 9.25 13.43 -33.74
CA SER A 495 8.84 12.04 -33.61
C SER A 495 7.95 11.79 -32.39
N VAL A 496 7.00 10.87 -32.54
CA VAL A 496 6.03 10.50 -31.50
C VAL A 496 6.05 9.00 -31.32
N LYS A 497 6.20 8.53 -30.08
CA LYS A 497 5.94 7.16 -29.69
C LYS A 497 4.90 7.18 -28.58
N ALA A 498 3.75 6.56 -28.81
CA ALA A 498 2.63 6.57 -27.88
C ALA A 498 2.02 5.17 -27.73
N ASP A 499 2.08 4.65 -26.51
CA ASP A 499 1.69 3.28 -26.20
C ASP A 499 0.63 3.26 -25.08
N THR A 500 -0.50 2.56 -25.31
CA THR A 500 -1.47 2.29 -24.24
C THR A 500 -2.03 0.87 -24.25
N LEU A 501 -2.19 0.28 -23.06
CA LEU A 501 -2.86 -1.01 -22.92
C LEU A 501 -4.38 -0.85 -22.90
N ASN A 502 -4.92 -0.01 -22.01
CA ASN A 502 -6.35 0.24 -21.85
C ASN A 502 -6.67 1.74 -21.92
N GLY A 503 -6.89 2.23 -23.13
CA GLY A 503 -7.27 3.61 -23.41
C GLY A 503 -7.15 3.98 -24.88
N GLY A 504 -7.81 5.07 -25.28
CA GLY A 504 -7.63 5.63 -26.62
C GLY A 504 -6.36 6.46 -26.74
N ILE A 505 -5.88 6.63 -27.96
CA ILE A 505 -4.80 7.59 -28.27
C ILE A 505 -5.35 8.62 -29.24
N GLU A 506 -5.19 9.89 -28.92
CA GLU A 506 -5.53 11.01 -29.79
C GLU A 506 -4.27 11.83 -30.08
N VAL A 507 -3.82 11.86 -31.33
CA VAL A 507 -2.67 12.69 -31.75
C VAL A 507 -3.16 13.70 -32.78
N SER A 508 -2.97 14.99 -32.51
CA SER A 508 -3.35 16.08 -33.41
C SER A 508 -2.18 17.02 -33.61
N SER A 509 -1.66 17.12 -34.83
CA SER A 509 -0.53 18.02 -35.12
C SER A 509 -0.69 18.74 -36.45
N PRO A 510 -0.33 20.04 -36.54
CA PRO A 510 -0.30 20.78 -37.80
C PRO A 510 0.88 20.39 -38.69
N ILE A 511 1.88 19.66 -38.16
CA ILE A 511 3.07 19.23 -38.89
C ILE A 511 3.43 17.79 -38.54
N VAL A 512 4.07 17.10 -39.49
CA VAL A 512 4.69 15.78 -39.27
C VAL A 512 6.18 15.94 -39.51
N GLY A 513 6.93 16.21 -38.43
CA GLY A 513 8.37 16.48 -38.49
C GLY A 513 9.29 15.29 -38.15
N GLY A 514 8.71 14.14 -37.80
CA GLY A 514 9.42 12.91 -37.45
C GLY A 514 8.53 11.67 -37.58
N ASP A 515 9.11 10.50 -37.32
CA ASP A 515 8.36 9.24 -37.37
C ASP A 515 7.41 9.11 -36.18
N TRP A 516 6.20 8.62 -36.43
CA TRP A 516 5.17 8.36 -35.43
C TRP A 516 4.91 6.86 -35.32
N ASP A 517 4.95 6.35 -34.09
CA ASP A 517 4.58 4.97 -33.73
C ASP A 517 3.50 5.03 -32.65
N ILE A 518 2.32 4.50 -32.97
CA ILE A 518 1.12 4.68 -32.14
C ILE A 518 0.43 3.34 -31.96
N ASP A 519 0.42 2.85 -30.73
CA ASP A 519 -0.04 1.51 -30.39
C ASP A 519 -1.08 1.53 -29.26
N SER A 520 -2.27 0.96 -29.54
CA SER A 520 -3.32 0.78 -28.53
C SER A 520 -3.86 -0.66 -28.53
N SER A 521 -3.72 -1.33 -27.39
CA SER A 521 -4.25 -2.68 -27.21
C SER A 521 -5.76 -2.70 -26.99
N VAL A 522 -6.32 -1.73 -26.29
CA VAL A 522 -7.76 -1.61 -26.05
C VAL A 522 -8.16 -0.13 -26.06
N GLY A 523 -8.55 0.36 -27.23
CA GLY A 523 -9.04 1.73 -27.41
C GLY A 523 -9.07 2.13 -28.88
N GLU A 524 -9.73 3.26 -29.16
CA GLU A 524 -9.71 3.88 -30.48
C GLU A 524 -8.48 4.78 -30.62
N ILE A 525 -7.83 4.71 -31.78
CA ILE A 525 -6.77 5.65 -32.15
C ILE A 525 -7.35 6.68 -33.11
N VAL A 526 -7.25 7.95 -32.74
CA VAL A 526 -7.64 9.10 -33.57
C VAL A 526 -6.37 9.88 -33.90
N VAL A 527 -6.09 10.05 -35.19
CA VAL A 527 -4.94 10.82 -35.65
C VAL A 527 -5.43 11.96 -36.54
N GLN A 528 -5.08 13.19 -36.19
CA GLN A 528 -5.32 14.38 -37.00
C GLN A 528 -4.00 14.89 -37.57
N ILE A 529 -3.88 14.85 -38.89
CA ILE A 529 -2.66 15.19 -39.65
C ILE A 529 -2.95 16.32 -40.66
N PRO A 530 -1.93 17.09 -41.08
CA PRO A 530 -2.11 18.16 -42.06
C PRO A 530 -2.49 17.64 -43.45
N GLU A 531 -3.14 18.49 -44.25
CA GLU A 531 -3.48 18.19 -45.66
C GLU A 531 -2.25 18.18 -46.58
N GLU A 532 -1.16 18.82 -46.16
CA GLU A 532 0.11 18.89 -46.88
C GLU A 532 1.25 18.38 -46.01
N GLY A 533 2.21 17.68 -46.62
CA GLY A 533 3.37 17.16 -45.91
C GLY A 533 4.10 16.06 -46.68
N ASP A 534 5.14 15.52 -46.06
CA ASP A 534 5.99 14.49 -46.62
C ASP A 534 6.03 13.26 -45.70
N PHE A 535 4.98 12.43 -45.78
CA PHE A 535 4.82 11.28 -44.89
C PHE A 535 4.08 10.11 -45.54
N SER A 536 4.35 8.92 -45.03
CA SER A 536 3.63 7.69 -45.37
C SER A 536 2.83 7.22 -44.16
N VAL A 537 1.61 6.77 -44.39
CA VAL A 537 0.72 6.24 -43.35
C VAL A 537 0.53 4.75 -43.57
N TYR A 538 0.79 3.97 -42.53
CA TYR A 538 0.38 2.58 -42.43
C TYR A 538 -0.38 2.38 -41.13
N GLY A 539 -1.65 1.99 -41.24
CA GLY A 539 -2.48 1.64 -40.10
C GLY A 539 -2.99 0.22 -40.19
N SER A 540 -3.09 -0.47 -39.05
CA SER A 540 -3.69 -1.80 -38.96
C SER A 540 -4.64 -1.94 -37.78
N VAL A 541 -5.81 -2.58 -38.01
CA VAL A 541 -6.82 -2.87 -36.99
C VAL A 541 -7.02 -4.38 -36.84
N THR A 542 -7.23 -4.88 -35.62
CA THR A 542 -7.56 -6.31 -35.43
C THR A 542 -9.06 -6.58 -35.60
N PHE A 543 -9.91 -5.90 -34.82
CA PHE A 543 -11.36 -6.16 -34.79
C PHE A 543 -12.21 -5.01 -35.35
N GLY A 544 -11.85 -3.75 -35.08
CA GLY A 544 -12.65 -2.57 -35.42
C GLY A 544 -12.55 -2.15 -36.89
N ASN A 545 -12.93 -0.89 -37.15
CA ASN A 545 -13.01 -0.31 -38.50
C ASN A 545 -12.00 0.82 -38.68
N ILE A 546 -11.62 1.08 -39.92
CA ILE A 546 -10.78 2.23 -40.28
C ILE A 546 -11.66 3.27 -40.97
N LYS A 547 -11.58 4.52 -40.51
CA LYS A 547 -12.17 5.70 -41.17
C LYS A 547 -11.06 6.68 -41.51
N THR A 548 -11.15 7.32 -42.67
CA THR A 548 -10.16 8.30 -43.14
C THR A 548 -10.83 9.39 -43.96
N ASP A 549 -10.46 10.66 -43.72
CA ASP A 549 -10.87 11.82 -44.53
C ASP A 549 -9.95 12.04 -45.76
N PHE A 550 -8.88 11.25 -45.83
CA PHE A 550 -7.89 11.25 -46.91
C PHE A 550 -8.16 10.13 -47.92
N PRO A 551 -7.78 10.33 -49.19
CA PRO A 551 -7.94 9.34 -50.27
C PRO A 551 -6.91 8.19 -50.15
N PHE A 552 -6.81 7.56 -48.99
CA PHE A 552 -5.94 6.41 -48.72
C PHE A 552 -6.56 5.09 -49.18
N ASP A 553 -5.72 4.13 -49.53
CA ASP A 553 -6.16 2.78 -49.85
C ASP A 553 -6.50 2.03 -48.56
N VAL A 554 -7.80 1.81 -48.33
CA VAL A 554 -8.31 1.03 -47.20
C VAL A 554 -8.70 -0.35 -47.72
N SER A 555 -7.87 -1.34 -47.40
CA SER A 555 -8.08 -2.74 -47.81
C SER A 555 -8.16 -3.64 -46.58
N LYS A 556 -9.32 -4.30 -46.43
CA LYS A 556 -9.66 -5.18 -45.29
C LYS A 556 -9.53 -4.49 -43.92
N LYS A 557 -8.37 -4.64 -43.30
CA LYS A 557 -8.06 -4.26 -41.92
C LYS A 557 -6.78 -3.41 -41.86
N THR A 558 -6.36 -2.89 -43.01
CA THR A 558 -5.18 -2.05 -43.16
C THR A 558 -5.49 -0.81 -43.97
N VAL A 559 -4.83 0.30 -43.66
CA VAL A 559 -4.85 1.54 -44.45
C VAL A 559 -3.44 1.90 -44.86
N ARG A 560 -3.29 2.31 -46.12
CA ARG A 560 -2.01 2.74 -46.69
C ARG A 560 -2.18 4.00 -47.52
N GLY A 561 -1.24 4.92 -47.39
CA GLY A 561 -1.17 6.10 -48.23
C GLY A 561 0.15 6.83 -48.08
N THR A 562 0.50 7.61 -49.10
CA THR A 562 1.72 8.41 -49.10
C THR A 562 1.40 9.81 -49.60
N PHE A 563 1.87 10.82 -48.88
CA PHE A 563 1.89 12.22 -49.29
C PHE A 563 3.34 12.64 -49.50
N GLY A 564 3.61 13.39 -50.58
CA GLY A 564 4.96 13.82 -50.93
C GLY A 564 5.88 12.66 -51.33
N SER A 565 7.09 12.63 -50.78
CA SER A 565 8.10 11.59 -51.01
C SER A 565 7.99 10.40 -50.04
N GLY A 566 7.20 10.53 -48.97
CA GLY A 566 7.10 9.57 -47.88
C GLY A 566 8.26 9.65 -46.88
N LYS A 567 8.86 10.83 -46.67
CA LYS A 567 10.05 11.01 -45.82
C LYS A 567 9.86 10.54 -44.37
N TYR A 568 8.73 10.85 -43.75
CA TYR A 568 8.40 10.43 -42.38
C TYR A 568 7.37 9.30 -42.38
N ARG A 569 7.49 8.35 -41.44
CA ARG A 569 6.56 7.22 -41.31
C ARG A 569 5.58 7.44 -40.17
N ILE A 570 4.30 7.24 -40.43
CA ILE A 570 3.23 7.16 -39.43
C ILE A 570 2.74 5.71 -39.39
N GLN A 571 3.10 5.01 -38.32
CA GLN A 571 2.70 3.65 -38.01
C GLN A 571 1.61 3.68 -36.94
N ILE A 572 0.48 3.02 -37.21
CA ILE A 572 -0.66 2.95 -36.29
C ILE A 572 -1.09 1.50 -36.13
N ASN A 573 -1.04 0.96 -34.92
CA ASN A 573 -1.57 -0.37 -34.63
C ASN A 573 -2.65 -0.28 -33.55
N ALA A 574 -3.88 -0.63 -33.90
CA ALA A 574 -5.00 -0.65 -32.97
C ALA A 574 -5.63 -2.05 -32.92
N THR A 575 -6.06 -2.49 -31.76
CA THR A 575 -6.92 -3.68 -31.70
C THR A 575 -8.37 -3.35 -32.10
N ASN A 576 -8.84 -2.14 -31.77
CA ASN A 576 -10.19 -1.68 -32.07
C ASN A 576 -10.23 -0.87 -33.38
N SER A 577 -10.61 0.41 -33.33
CA SER A 577 -10.83 1.25 -34.51
C SER A 577 -9.74 2.30 -34.69
N ILE A 578 -9.56 2.75 -35.93
CA ILE A 578 -8.68 3.87 -36.30
C ILE A 578 -9.52 4.93 -37.02
N ALA A 579 -9.35 6.20 -36.65
CA ALA A 579 -9.85 7.36 -37.38
C ALA A 579 -8.68 8.27 -37.77
N ILE A 580 -8.54 8.57 -39.06
CA ILE A 580 -7.53 9.49 -39.58
C ILE A 580 -8.23 10.70 -40.19
N ASN A 581 -8.16 11.83 -39.50
CA ASN A 581 -8.90 13.03 -39.86
C ASN A 581 -7.94 14.15 -40.26
N ARG A 582 -8.49 15.19 -40.90
CA ARG A 582 -7.73 16.41 -41.20
C ARG A 582 -7.53 17.23 -39.93
N TYR A 583 -6.33 17.78 -39.77
CA TYR A 583 -6.06 18.73 -38.69
C TYR A 583 -6.94 19.99 -38.84
N GLY A 584 -7.57 20.42 -37.74
CA GLY A 584 -8.36 21.65 -37.68
C GLY A 584 -9.81 21.56 -38.18
N GLN A 585 -10.36 20.36 -38.44
CA GLN A 585 -11.77 20.13 -38.80
C GLN A 585 -12.58 19.45 -37.69
#